data_AF-A0A2H9RP86-F1
#
_entry.id   AF-A0A2H9RP86-F1
#
_cell.length_a   1.000
_cell.length_b   1.000
_cell.length_c   1.000
_cell.angle_alpha   90.00
_cell.angle_beta   90.00
_cell.angle_gamma   90.00
#
_symmetry.space_group_name_H-M   'P 1'
#
loop_
_entity.id
_entity.type
_entity.pdbx_description
1 polymer ?
#
loop_
_entity_poly.entity_id
_entity_poly.type
_entity_poly.pdbx_seq_one_letter_code
_entity_poly.pdbx_strand_id
1 'polypeptide(L)'
;MGANPYIHIPKESWPNWTWYAIECIIVIALSMLTSSKITDSIDGLTPEIQNYVFMGIVGGIFLAWYIGIRGFILKKKILRNSY
;
A
#
# COMPACT_ATOMS: atom_id res chain seq x y z
N MET A 1 -8.61 -50.24 11.11
CA MET A 1 -7.30 -49.53 11.04
C MET A 1 -7.60 -48.05 11.26
N GLY A 2 -7.31 -47.55 12.47
CA GLY A 2 -7.65 -46.18 12.84
C GLY A 2 -6.79 -45.19 12.06
N ALA A 3 -7.43 -44.24 11.38
CA ALA A 3 -6.74 -43.08 10.82
C ALA A 3 -6.12 -42.29 11.99
N ASN A 4 -4.80 -42.15 11.97
CA ASN A 4 -4.07 -41.40 12.98
C ASN A 4 -4.44 -39.90 12.88
N PRO A 5 -4.99 -39.26 13.93
CA PRO A 5 -5.49 -37.88 13.88
C PRO A 5 -4.38 -36.80 13.89
N TYR A 6 -3.10 -37.18 13.88
CA TYR A 6 -1.98 -36.21 13.88
C TYR A 6 -1.57 -35.73 12.48
N ILE A 7 -2.54 -35.48 11.58
CA ILE A 7 -2.27 -34.65 10.41
C ILE A 7 -2.17 -33.20 10.90
N HIS A 8 -0.93 -32.75 11.13
CA HIS A 8 -0.61 -31.33 11.15
C HIS A 8 -0.89 -30.79 9.75
N ILE A 9 -2.14 -30.40 9.48
CA ILE A 9 -2.39 -29.39 8.45
C ILE A 9 -1.72 -28.13 9.01
N PRO A 10 -0.64 -27.64 8.39
CA PRO A 10 -0.09 -26.37 8.81
C PRO A 10 -1.20 -25.35 8.62
N LYS A 11 -1.75 -24.86 9.73
CA LYS A 11 -2.60 -23.68 9.78
C LYS A 11 -1.74 -22.43 9.54
N GLU A 12 -0.73 -22.54 8.69
CA GLU A 12 0.00 -21.39 8.21
C GLU A 12 -0.83 -20.76 7.10
N SER A 13 -1.78 -19.96 7.58
CA SER A 13 -2.36 -18.85 6.86
C SER A 13 -1.25 -18.06 6.14
N TRP A 14 -1.49 -17.73 4.88
CA TRP A 14 -0.63 -16.95 3.99
C TRP A 14 0.20 -15.87 4.74
N PRO A 15 1.53 -15.73 4.48
CA PRO A 15 2.39 -14.88 5.29
C PRO A 15 1.88 -13.44 5.39
N ASN A 16 1.69 -12.90 6.60
CA ASN A 16 1.08 -11.57 6.77
C ASN A 16 1.83 -10.44 6.05
N TRP A 17 3.13 -10.59 5.79
CA TRP A 17 3.91 -9.60 5.06
C TRP A 17 3.52 -9.49 3.58
N THR A 18 3.00 -10.56 2.95
CA THR A 18 2.61 -10.53 1.54
C THR A 18 1.41 -9.61 1.31
N TRP A 19 0.51 -9.49 2.29
CA TRP A 19 -0.57 -8.50 2.24
C TRP A 19 -0.06 -7.07 2.15
N TYR A 20 1.04 -6.74 2.85
CA TYR A 20 1.66 -5.42 2.76
C TYR A 20 2.35 -5.19 1.41
N ALA A 21 2.95 -6.23 0.82
CA ALA A 21 3.53 -6.13 -0.51
C ALA A 21 2.44 -5.91 -1.59
N ILE A 22 1.33 -6.65 -1.50
CA ILE A 22 0.18 -6.51 -2.40
C ILE A 22 -0.42 -5.10 -2.28
N GLU A 23 -0.66 -4.63 -1.06
CA GLU A 23 -1.12 -3.27 -0.79
C GLU A 23 -0.18 -2.22 -1.42
N CYS A 24 1.13 -2.39 -1.24
CA CYS A 24 2.14 -1.47 -1.80
C CYS A 24 2.07 -1.39 -3.32
N ILE A 25 1.98 -2.54 -4.00
CA ILE A 25 1.87 -2.58 -5.46
C ILE A 25 0.59 -1.86 -5.93
N ILE A 26 -0.53 -2.08 -5.25
CA ILE A 26 -1.81 -1.42 -5.58
C ILE A 26 -1.70 0.10 -5.38
N VAL A 27 -1.13 0.56 -4.27
CA VAL A 27 -0.97 1.99 -3.98
C VAL A 27 -0.04 2.65 -5.01
N ILE A 28 1.05 1.99 -5.39
CA ILE A 28 1.95 2.48 -6.44
C ILE A 28 1.18 2.61 -7.77
N ALA A 29 0.47 1.57 -8.20
CA ALA A 29 -0.28 1.61 -9.46
C ALA A 29 -1.33 2.74 -9.47
N LEU A 30 -2.12 2.88 -8.40
CA LEU A 30 -3.09 3.96 -8.27
C LEU A 30 -2.45 5.34 -8.22
N SER A 31 -1.31 5.47 -7.53
CA SER A 31 -0.57 6.73 -7.46
C SER A 31 -0.06 7.15 -8.82
N MET A 32 0.48 6.24 -9.64
CA MET A 32 0.98 6.55 -10.98
C MET A 32 -0.17 6.95 -11.92
N LEU A 33 -1.28 6.20 -11.91
CA LEU A 33 -2.46 6.52 -12.73
C LEU A 33 -3.12 7.84 -12.36
N THR A 34 -3.16 8.15 -11.06
CA THR A 34 -3.75 9.41 -10.59
C THR A 34 -2.81 10.57 -10.88
N SER A 35 -1.50 10.37 -10.69
CA SER A 35 -0.48 11.39 -10.95
C SER A 35 -0.38 11.73 -12.42
N SER A 36 -0.52 10.75 -13.33
CA SER A 36 -0.52 11.04 -14.78
C SER A 36 -1.69 11.97 -15.13
N LYS A 37 -2.91 11.65 -14.68
CA LYS A 37 -4.10 12.47 -14.91
C LYS A 37 -3.99 13.89 -14.33
N ILE A 38 -3.43 14.03 -13.13
CA ILE A 38 -3.24 15.34 -12.51
C ILE A 38 -2.18 16.13 -13.28
N THR A 39 -1.06 15.50 -13.62
CA THR A 39 0.04 16.17 -14.32
C THR A 39 -0.38 16.62 -15.72
N ASP A 40 -1.11 15.77 -16.45
CA ASP A 40 -1.65 16.08 -17.78
C ASP A 40 -2.71 17.19 -17.75
N SER A 41 -3.35 17.44 -16.60
CA SER A 41 -4.30 18.54 -16.43
C SER A 41 -3.65 19.92 -16.21
N ILE A 42 -2.32 19.98 -16.10
CA ILE A 42 -1.59 21.23 -15.90
C ILE A 42 -0.91 21.62 -17.21
N ASP A 43 -1.36 22.73 -17.79
CA ASP A 43 -0.83 23.24 -19.05
C ASP A 43 0.46 24.06 -18.85
N GLY A 44 1.31 24.09 -19.88
CA GLY A 44 2.48 24.98 -19.95
C GLY A 44 3.71 24.51 -19.18
N LEU A 45 3.74 23.26 -18.72
CA LEU A 45 4.95 22.66 -18.15
C LEU A 45 5.95 22.26 -19.23
N THR A 46 7.23 22.53 -18.98
CA THR A 46 8.30 21.89 -19.73
C THR A 46 8.37 20.40 -19.36
N PRO A 47 8.84 19.52 -20.26
CA PRO A 47 8.90 18.07 -19.98
C PRO A 47 9.70 17.71 -18.73
N GLU A 48 10.73 18.49 -18.42
CA GLU A 48 11.53 18.30 -17.20
C GLU A 48 10.70 18.58 -15.94
N ILE A 49 10.01 19.72 -15.88
CA ILE A 49 9.20 20.09 -14.72
C ILE A 49 7.99 19.13 -14.61
N GLN A 50 7.42 18.71 -15.74
CA GLN A 50 6.34 17.72 -15.78
C GLN A 50 6.73 16.41 -15.07
N ASN A 51 7.95 15.91 -15.31
CA ASN A 51 8.46 14.70 -14.64
C ASN A 51 8.63 14.90 -13.13
N TYR A 52 9.15 16.05 -12.70
CA TYR A 52 9.27 16.36 -11.26
C TYR A 52 7.92 16.48 -10.58
N VAL A 53 6.94 17.12 -11.24
CA VAL A 53 5.57 17.24 -10.73
C VAL A 53 4.91 15.87 -10.64
N PHE A 54 5.01 15.05 -11.69
CA PHE A 54 4.51 13.68 -11.68
C PHE A 54 5.06 12.87 -10.51
N MET A 55 6.40 12.83 -10.36
CA MET A 55 7.04 12.08 -9.27
C MET A 55 6.72 12.67 -7.89
N GLY A 56 6.59 13.99 -7.79
CA GLY A 56 6.18 14.67 -6.56
C GLY A 56 4.77 14.28 -6.12
N ILE A 57 3.82 14.18 -7.04
CA ILE A 57 2.44 13.75 -6.75
C ILE A 57 2.42 12.26 -6.38
N VAL A 58 3.16 11.40 -7.10
CA VAL A 58 3.30 9.97 -6.76
C VAL A 58 3.80 9.81 -5.32
N GLY A 59 4.89 10.50 -4.97
CA GLY A 59 5.44 10.50 -3.62
C GLY A 59 4.47 11.06 -2.59
N GLY A 60 3.75 12.15 -2.92
CA GLY A 60 2.75 12.75 -2.05
C GLY A 60 1.59 11.80 -1.72
N ILE A 61 1.06 11.09 -2.72
CA ILE A 61 0.00 10.09 -2.52
C ILE A 61 0.51 8.93 -1.65
N PHE A 62 1.73 8.46 -1.91
CA PHE A 62 2.34 7.38 -1.14
C PHE A 62 2.53 7.77 0.33
N LEU A 63 3.04 8.97 0.60
CA LEU A 63 3.19 9.50 1.96
C LEU A 63 1.83 9.69 2.66
N ALA A 64 0.85 10.25 1.94
CA ALA A 64 -0.51 10.42 2.48
C ALA A 64 -1.13 9.07 2.87
N TRP A 65 -0.93 8.03 2.05
CA TRP A 65 -1.39 6.68 2.37
C TRP A 65 -0.65 6.09 3.57
N TYR A 66 0.68 6.00 3.52
CA TYR A 66 1.45 5.24 4.50
C TYR A 66 1.65 5.96 5.84
N ILE A 67 1.78 7.28 5.83
CA ILE A 67 1.96 8.08 7.06
C ILE A 67 0.61 8.56 7.59
N GLY A 68 -0.25 9.08 6.71
CA GLY A 68 -1.54 9.63 7.08
C GLY A 68 -2.57 8.54 7.38
N ILE A 69 -3.10 7.92 6.32
CA ILE A 69 -4.24 7.00 6.40
C ILE A 69 -3.86 5.74 7.18
N ARG A 70 -2.78 5.07 6.78
CA ARG A 70 -2.33 3.83 7.38
C ARG A 70 -1.83 4.06 8.81
N GLY A 71 -1.09 5.14 9.06
CA GLY A 71 -0.70 5.54 10.41
C GLY A 71 -1.91 5.75 11.33
N PHE A 72 -2.96 6.42 10.85
CA PHE A 72 -4.19 6.64 11.60
C PHE A 72 -5.02 5.35 11.82
N ILE A 73 -5.15 4.51 10.80
CA ILE A 73 -5.86 3.23 10.87
C ILE A 73 -5.13 2.22 11.79
N LEU A 74 -3.80 2.12 11.68
CA LEU A 74 -3.00 1.21 12.49
C LEU A 74 -2.87 1.67 13.94
N LYS A 75 -2.88 2.98 14.23
CA LYS A 75 -2.97 3.48 15.62
C LYS A 75 -4.20 2.93 16.36
N LYS A 76 -5.33 2.71 15.67
CA LYS A 76 -6.53 2.10 16.29
C LYS A 76 -6.38 0.61 16.62
N LYS A 77 -5.50 -0.14 15.94
CA LYS A 77 -5.31 -1.58 16.21
C LYS A 77 -4.15 -1.88 17.14
N ILE A 78 -3.03 -1.13 17.06
CA ILE A 78 -1.85 -1.35 17.91
C ILE A 78 -2.06 -0.91 19.37
N LEU A 79 -2.93 0.07 19.62
CA LEU A 79 -3.32 0.44 20.99
C LEU A 79 -4.33 -0.53 21.63
N ARG A 80 -4.81 -1.55 20.90
CA ARG A 80 -5.66 -2.61 21.45
C ARG A 80 -4.86 -3.87 21.69
N ASN A 81 -3.77 -3.73 22.45
CA ASN A 81 -3.18 -4.85 23.17
C ASN A 81 -3.98 -5.03 24.47
N SER A 82 -5.18 -5.61 24.38
CA SER A 82 -5.76 -6.27 25.55
C SER A 82 -5.19 -7.67 25.54
N TYR A 83 -4.23 -7.89 26.43
CA TYR A 83 -4.06 -9.20 27.03
C TYR A 83 -5.38 -9.68 27.65
#